data_AF-A0A6P7TYS2-F1
#
_entry.id   AF-A0A6P7TYS2-F1
#
_cell.length_a   1.000
_cell.length_b   1.000
_cell.length_c   1.000
_cell.angle_alpha   90.00
_cell.angle_beta   90.00
_cell.angle_gamma   90.00
#
_symmetry.space_group_name_H-M   'P 1'
#
loop_
_entity.id
_entity.type
_entity.pdbx_description
1 polymer ?
#
loop_
_entity_poly.entity_id
_entity_poly.type
_entity_poly.pdbx_seq_one_letter_code
_entity_poly.pdbx_strand_id
1 'polypeptide(L)'
;SEDTKVHKRKFHFLLVEPGIQELNLKEMPNYGCNVSGFQLVDFNNMTVKVFLSSWLTIDPTEWPGAGVNTITYEAALAVDAVSLFTRAMKNLSNNGLFESLFIRSKSGTNSSKSCATVQKLNVWNKGKIVLKAMKE
;
A
#
# COMPACT_ATOMS: atom_id res chain seq x y z
N SER A 1 -10.43 48.50 14.68
CA SER A 1 -9.50 47.54 14.05
C SER A 1 -10.34 46.41 13.47
N GLU A 2 -10.99 46.70 12.35
CA GLU A 2 -12.02 45.88 11.71
C GLU A 2 -11.42 45.33 10.41
N ASP A 3 -10.52 44.35 10.54
CA ASP A 3 -9.82 43.72 9.40
C ASP A 3 -9.75 42.17 9.53
N THR A 4 -10.68 41.56 10.26
CA THR A 4 -10.84 40.09 10.34
C THR A 4 -12.01 39.55 9.53
N LYS A 5 -12.63 40.40 8.70
CA LYS A 5 -13.64 40.04 7.69
C LYS A 5 -13.03 39.93 6.28
N VAL A 6 -11.79 39.44 6.17
CA VAL A 6 -11.27 39.03 4.86
C VAL A 6 -12.05 37.79 4.42
N HIS A 7 -13.11 38.03 3.63
CA HIS A 7 -13.71 37.08 2.70
C HIS A 7 -13.96 35.66 3.26
N LYS A 8 -14.98 35.49 4.12
CA LYS A 8 -15.54 34.17 4.51
C LYS A 8 -16.20 33.39 3.36
N ARG A 9 -15.83 33.67 2.11
CA ARG A 9 -16.35 33.03 0.90
C ARG A 9 -15.19 33.00 -0.09
N LYS A 10 -14.82 31.80 -0.55
CA LYS A 10 -13.95 31.49 -1.72
C LYS A 10 -12.51 31.01 -1.46
N PHE A 11 -12.23 30.28 -0.38
CA PHE A 11 -11.03 29.42 -0.39
C PHE A 11 -11.40 28.02 -0.85
N HIS A 12 -10.65 27.52 -1.82
CA HIS A 12 -10.75 26.15 -2.32
C HIS A 12 -9.42 25.45 -2.02
N PHE A 13 -9.48 24.49 -1.11
CA PHE A 13 -8.33 23.66 -0.76
C PHE A 13 -8.33 22.39 -1.61
N LEU A 14 -7.16 22.08 -2.18
CA LEU A 14 -6.88 20.79 -2.77
C LEU A 14 -5.97 20.01 -1.82
N LEU A 15 -6.45 18.90 -1.31
CA LEU A 15 -5.69 17.95 -0.52
C LEU A 15 -5.03 16.96 -1.46
N VAL A 16 -3.70 16.92 -1.46
CA VAL A 16 -2.90 16.09 -2.37
C VAL A 16 -2.76 14.65 -1.84
N GLU A 17 -3.10 14.43 -0.57
CA GLU A 17 -3.09 13.09 0.03
C GLU A 17 -4.16 12.18 -0.61
N PRO A 18 -3.81 10.91 -0.94
CA PRO A 18 -4.71 9.97 -1.61
C PRO A 18 -5.70 9.26 -0.67
N GLY A 19 -5.78 9.68 0.60
CA GLY A 19 -6.70 9.16 1.62
C GLY A 19 -7.59 10.25 2.21
N ILE A 20 -8.28 11.05 1.39
CA ILE A 20 -9.07 12.19 1.88
C ILE A 20 -10.11 11.79 2.94
N GLN A 21 -10.68 10.60 2.85
CA GLN A 21 -11.69 10.11 3.80
C GLN A 21 -11.13 9.70 5.16
N GLU A 22 -9.80 9.59 5.28
CA GLU A 22 -9.11 9.33 6.55
C GLU A 22 -8.87 10.61 7.35
N LEU A 23 -8.97 11.77 6.69
CA LEU A 23 -8.80 13.07 7.32
C LEU A 23 -10.08 13.49 8.04
N ASN A 24 -9.91 14.06 9.24
CA ASN A 24 -11.04 14.64 9.96
C ASN A 24 -11.43 16.01 9.38
N LEU A 25 -12.31 16.00 8.38
CA LEU A 25 -12.81 17.22 7.72
C LEU A 25 -14.13 17.74 8.31
N LYS A 26 -14.58 17.26 9.48
CA LYS A 26 -15.90 17.58 10.04
C LYS A 26 -16.14 19.07 10.26
N GLU A 27 -15.08 19.82 10.58
CA GLU A 27 -15.20 21.25 10.84
C GLU A 27 -15.01 22.12 9.59
N MET A 28 -14.43 21.57 8.51
CA MET A 28 -14.14 22.32 7.27
C MET A 28 -15.39 22.96 6.65
N PRO A 29 -16.56 22.30 6.58
CA PRO A 29 -17.79 22.91 6.06
C PRO A 29 -18.25 24.14 6.86
N ASN A 30 -17.99 24.18 8.17
CA ASN A 30 -18.43 25.27 9.05
C ASN A 30 -17.72 26.60 8.71
N TYR A 31 -16.58 26.53 8.02
CA TYR A 31 -15.80 27.70 7.61
C TYR A 31 -16.16 28.21 6.20
N GLY A 32 -17.08 27.56 5.47
CA GLY A 32 -17.49 28.00 4.13
C GLY A 32 -16.42 27.81 3.05
N CYS A 33 -15.50 26.86 3.26
CA CYS A 33 -14.42 26.53 2.35
C CYS A 33 -14.75 25.27 1.54
N ASN A 34 -14.39 25.27 0.26
CA ASN A 34 -14.49 24.06 -0.56
C ASN A 34 -13.22 23.24 -0.38
N VAL A 35 -13.37 21.93 -0.20
CA VAL A 35 -12.25 21.00 -0.11
C VAL A 35 -12.44 19.92 -1.16
N SER A 36 -11.43 19.71 -1.98
CA SER A 36 -11.33 18.59 -2.92
C SER A 36 -10.07 17.81 -2.60
N GLY A 37 -10.00 16.56 -3.03
CA GLY A 37 -8.80 15.75 -2.88
C GLY A 37 -9.02 14.37 -3.49
N PHE A 38 -8.15 13.44 -3.12
CA PHE A 38 -8.05 12.15 -3.76
C PHE A 38 -8.39 11.03 -2.79
N GLN A 39 -9.04 9.98 -3.30
CA GLN A 39 -9.38 8.79 -2.55
C GLN A 39 -8.96 7.58 -3.36
N LEU A 40 -7.96 6.84 -2.86
CA LEU A 40 -7.45 5.65 -3.51
C LEU A 40 -8.37 4.45 -3.29
N VAL A 41 -8.91 4.32 -2.08
CA VAL A 41 -9.78 3.21 -1.69
C VAL A 41 -11.23 3.60 -1.93
N ASP A 42 -11.89 2.95 -2.90
CA ASP A 42 -13.33 3.10 -3.12
C ASP A 42 -14.13 2.17 -2.20
N PHE A 43 -14.66 2.70 -1.09
CA PHE A 43 -15.49 1.93 -0.15
C PHE A 43 -16.86 1.52 -0.72
N ASN A 44 -17.26 2.02 -1.89
CA ASN A 44 -18.48 1.56 -2.55
C ASN A 44 -18.26 0.27 -3.36
N ASN A 45 -17.01 -0.03 -3.71
CA ASN A 45 -16.61 -1.22 -4.44
C ASN A 45 -16.96 -2.49 -3.65
N MET A 46 -17.58 -3.47 -4.32
CA MET A 46 -18.01 -4.72 -3.69
C MET A 46 -16.83 -5.52 -3.11
N THR A 47 -15.69 -5.54 -3.79
CA THR A 47 -14.48 -6.23 -3.30
C THR A 47 -13.99 -5.61 -1.99
N VAL A 48 -13.99 -4.28 -1.89
CA VAL A 48 -13.59 -3.56 -0.68
C VAL A 48 -14.59 -3.82 0.45
N LYS A 49 -15.90 -3.84 0.16
CA LYS A 49 -16.94 -4.16 1.15
C LYS A 49 -16.78 -5.57 1.74
N VAL A 50 -16.49 -6.56 0.90
CA VAL A 50 -16.26 -7.95 1.34
C VAL A 50 -14.96 -8.07 2.15
N PHE A 51 -13.92 -7.33 1.77
CA PHE A 51 -12.70 -7.25 2.58
C PHE A 51 -12.98 -6.62 3.95
N LEU A 52 -13.67 -5.49 3.99
CA LEU A 52 -13.98 -4.77 5.23
C LEU A 52 -14.89 -5.55 6.17
N SER A 53 -15.82 -6.36 5.65
CA SER A 53 -16.64 -7.22 6.50
C SER A 53 -15.81 -8.24 7.28
N SER A 54 -14.71 -8.74 6.68
CA SER A 54 -13.76 -9.61 7.38
C SER A 54 -12.86 -8.80 8.31
N TRP A 55 -12.35 -7.65 7.85
CA TRP A 55 -11.50 -6.74 8.62
C TRP A 55 -12.15 -6.27 9.93
N LEU A 56 -13.46 -6.04 9.91
CA LEU A 56 -14.29 -5.69 11.06
C LEU A 56 -14.33 -6.74 12.16
N THR A 57 -14.14 -8.01 11.82
CA THR A 57 -14.22 -9.12 12.79
C THR A 57 -12.88 -9.42 13.48
N ILE A 58 -11.81 -8.75 13.04
CA ILE A 58 -10.46 -8.97 13.58
C ILE A 58 -10.33 -8.26 14.93
N ASP A 59 -9.75 -8.95 15.91
CA ASP A 59 -9.49 -8.39 17.24
C ASP A 59 -8.42 -7.28 17.18
N PRO A 60 -8.78 -6.03 17.54
CA PRO A 60 -7.84 -4.91 17.51
C PRO A 60 -6.73 -5.00 18.57
N THR A 61 -6.87 -5.87 19.59
CA THR A 61 -5.82 -6.10 20.59
C THR A 61 -4.64 -6.89 20.01
N GLU A 62 -4.94 -7.84 19.12
CA GLU A 62 -3.94 -8.62 18.37
C GLU A 62 -3.47 -7.88 17.11
N TRP A 63 -4.39 -7.15 16.45
CA TRP A 63 -4.13 -6.43 15.19
C TRP A 63 -4.49 -4.94 15.31
N PRO A 64 -3.57 -4.10 15.77
CA PRO A 64 -3.82 -2.68 15.94
C PRO A 64 -4.29 -2.01 14.62
N GLY A 65 -5.40 -1.29 14.68
CA GLY A 65 -6.01 -0.62 13.52
C GLY A 65 -7.01 -1.47 12.74
N ALA A 66 -7.18 -2.76 13.09
CA ALA A 66 -8.27 -3.59 12.59
C ALA A 66 -9.56 -3.40 13.41
N GLY A 67 -10.62 -4.14 13.09
CA GLY A 67 -11.89 -4.10 13.84
C GLY A 67 -12.73 -2.84 13.59
N VAL A 68 -12.44 -2.08 12.54
CA VAL A 68 -13.15 -0.85 12.15
C VAL A 68 -13.65 -0.94 10.71
N ASN A 69 -14.68 -0.19 10.34
CA ASN A 69 -15.29 -0.27 8.99
C ASN A 69 -14.53 0.57 7.94
N THR A 70 -13.23 0.79 8.15
CA THR A 70 -12.36 1.60 7.31
C THR A 70 -10.97 0.98 7.29
N ILE A 71 -10.17 1.32 6.30
CA ILE A 71 -8.76 0.95 6.22
C ILE A 71 -8.00 2.14 5.67
N THR A 72 -6.77 2.37 6.15
CA THR A 72 -5.93 3.43 5.59
C THR A 72 -5.45 3.05 4.20
N TYR A 73 -5.19 4.03 3.34
CA TYR A 73 -4.75 3.78 1.98
C TYR A 73 -3.39 3.05 1.95
N GLU A 74 -2.50 3.28 2.93
CA GLU A 74 -1.24 2.54 3.04
C GLU A 74 -1.46 1.07 3.41
N ALA A 75 -2.38 0.79 4.35
CA ALA A 75 -2.72 -0.56 4.73
C ALA A 75 -3.42 -1.31 3.57
N ALA A 76 -4.31 -0.63 2.84
CA ALA A 76 -4.92 -1.19 1.63
C ALA A 76 -3.86 -1.55 0.57
N LEU A 77 -2.89 -0.66 0.32
CA LEU A 77 -1.77 -0.93 -0.58
C LEU A 77 -0.91 -2.12 -0.10
N ALA A 78 -0.71 -2.27 1.20
CA ALA A 78 0.03 -3.40 1.75
C ALA A 78 -0.69 -4.74 1.50
N VAL A 79 -2.01 -4.78 1.67
CA VAL A 79 -2.85 -5.95 1.34
C VAL A 79 -2.75 -6.30 -0.15
N ASP A 80 -2.86 -5.30 -1.02
CA ASP A 80 -2.74 -5.49 -2.47
C ASP A 80 -1.34 -5.96 -2.88
N ALA A 81 -0.29 -5.45 -2.23
CA ALA A 81 1.09 -5.87 -2.46
C ALA A 81 1.29 -7.36 -2.12
N VAL A 82 0.74 -7.83 -0.99
CA VAL A 82 0.80 -9.26 -0.62
C VAL A 82 0.07 -10.12 -1.65
N SER A 83 -1.10 -9.68 -2.12
CA SER A 83 -1.84 -10.35 -3.19
C SER A 83 -1.05 -10.41 -4.50
N LEU A 84 -0.40 -9.31 -4.89
CA LEU A 84 0.48 -9.23 -6.06
C LEU A 84 1.65 -10.21 -5.94
N PHE A 85 2.37 -10.20 -4.82
CA PHE A 85 3.51 -11.11 -4.62
C PHE A 85 3.06 -12.57 -4.61
N THR A 86 1.94 -12.88 -3.98
CA THR A 86 1.39 -14.25 -3.96
C THR A 86 1.07 -14.73 -5.37
N ARG A 87 0.43 -13.88 -6.19
CA ARG A 87 0.13 -14.19 -7.59
C ARG A 87 1.40 -14.37 -8.42
N ALA A 88 2.36 -13.45 -8.31
CA ALA A 88 3.63 -13.53 -9.03
C ALA A 88 4.41 -14.81 -8.69
N MET A 89 4.51 -15.16 -7.41
CA MET A 89 5.21 -16.36 -6.96
C MET A 89 4.48 -17.64 -7.40
N LYS A 90 3.15 -17.65 -7.34
CA LYS A 90 2.34 -18.76 -7.87
C LYS A 90 2.55 -18.95 -9.37
N ASN A 91 2.62 -17.86 -10.15
CA ASN A 91 2.90 -17.93 -11.59
C ASN A 91 4.31 -18.50 -11.86
N LEU A 92 5.32 -18.06 -11.11
CA LEU A 92 6.67 -18.62 -11.20
C LEU A 92 6.73 -20.11 -10.85
N SER A 93 5.94 -20.54 -9.87
CA SER A 93 5.80 -21.95 -9.49
C SER A 93 5.14 -22.76 -10.60
N ASN A 94 4.03 -22.27 -11.16
CA ASN A 94 3.31 -22.95 -12.24
C ASN A 94 4.16 -23.09 -13.51
N ASN A 95 5.07 -22.15 -13.76
CA ASN A 95 6.00 -22.20 -14.89
C ASN A 95 7.24 -23.06 -14.62
N GLY A 96 7.32 -23.75 -13.46
CA GLY A 96 8.46 -24.58 -13.08
C GLY A 96 9.74 -23.79 -12.78
N LEU A 97 9.65 -22.46 -12.71
CA LEU A 97 10.81 -21.58 -12.53
C LEU A 97 11.19 -21.43 -11.05
N PHE A 98 10.25 -21.64 -10.12
CA PHE A 98 10.46 -21.37 -8.69
C PHE A 98 11.70 -22.06 -8.12
N GLU A 99 11.87 -23.37 -8.31
CA GLU A 99 13.01 -24.10 -7.75
C GLU A 99 14.33 -23.63 -8.39
N SER A 100 14.31 -23.40 -9.70
CA SER A 100 15.49 -22.88 -10.39
C SER A 100 15.88 -21.47 -9.92
N LEU A 101 14.90 -20.64 -9.52
CA LEU A 101 15.12 -19.26 -9.11
C LEU A 101 15.54 -19.17 -7.64
N PHE A 102 14.87 -19.89 -6.76
CA PHE A 102 14.93 -19.68 -5.31
C PHE A 102 15.63 -20.82 -4.55
N ILE A 103 15.62 -22.07 -5.04
CA ILE A 103 16.44 -23.13 -4.45
C ILE A 103 17.89 -22.91 -4.90
N ARG A 104 18.68 -22.39 -3.97
CA ARG A 104 20.13 -22.33 -4.10
C ARG A 104 20.66 -23.74 -3.90
N SER A 105 21.25 -24.35 -4.94
CA SER A 105 22.02 -25.59 -4.79
C SER A 105 23.04 -25.39 -3.66
N LYS A 106 23.08 -26.34 -2.70
CA LYS A 106 24.04 -26.40 -1.59
C LYS A 106 25.46 -26.71 -2.10
N SER A 107 25.93 -26.03 -3.14
CA SER A 107 27.33 -26.12 -3.57
C SER A 107 28.12 -25.10 -2.75
N GLY A 108 28.99 -25.62 -1.88
CA GLY A 108 29.62 -24.91 -0.78
C GLY A 108 30.44 -23.69 -1.20
N THR A 109 29.84 -22.51 -1.09
CA THR A 109 30.49 -21.26 -0.69
C THR A 109 29.42 -20.38 -0.05
N ASN A 110 29.16 -20.64 1.23
CA ASN A 110 28.31 -19.79 2.05
C ASN A 110 29.00 -18.44 2.24
N SER A 111 28.71 -17.46 1.40
CA SER A 111 28.71 -16.07 1.83
C SER A 111 27.70 -15.29 0.99
N SER A 112 26.50 -15.10 1.54
CA SER A 112 25.75 -13.89 1.24
C SER A 112 26.65 -12.74 1.66
N LYS A 113 27.44 -12.19 0.73
CA LYS A 113 28.24 -11.00 1.02
C LYS A 113 27.26 -9.92 1.46
N SER A 114 27.44 -9.42 2.68
CA SER A 114 26.64 -8.30 3.19
C SER A 114 26.67 -7.17 2.16
N CYS A 115 25.52 -6.53 1.93
CA CYS A 115 25.40 -5.39 1.00
C CYS A 115 26.44 -4.29 1.30
N ALA A 116 26.94 -4.22 2.53
CA ALA A 116 27.89 -3.21 3.00
C ALA A 116 29.37 -3.51 2.68
N THR A 117 29.74 -4.73 2.30
CA THR A 117 31.16 -5.15 2.24
C THR A 117 31.69 -5.33 0.81
N VAL A 118 30.90 -4.99 -0.21
CA VAL A 118 31.25 -5.28 -1.61
C VAL A 118 31.59 -4.00 -2.36
N GLN A 119 32.87 -3.82 -2.74
CA GLN A 119 33.33 -2.72 -3.62
C GLN A 119 32.67 -2.74 -5.01
N LYS A 120 32.14 -3.89 -5.45
CA LYS A 120 31.43 -4.06 -6.72
C LYS A 120 30.18 -4.90 -6.52
N LEU A 121 29.01 -4.28 -6.70
CA LEU A 121 27.71 -4.94 -6.56
C LEU A 121 27.57 -6.08 -7.58
N ASN A 122 27.44 -7.31 -7.07
CA ASN A 122 27.06 -8.46 -7.87
C ASN A 122 25.53 -8.51 -7.96
N VAL A 123 24.98 -7.99 -9.04
CA VAL A 123 23.52 -7.98 -9.28
C VAL A 123 23.02 -9.40 -9.48
N TRP A 124 21.90 -9.74 -8.83
CA TRP A 124 21.27 -11.05 -9.01
C TRP A 124 20.69 -11.18 -10.43
N ASN A 125 21.33 -12.01 -11.26
CA ASN A 125 20.98 -12.22 -12.66
C ASN A 125 19.54 -12.72 -12.88
N LYS A 126 18.98 -13.48 -11.94
CA LYS A 126 17.61 -14.00 -12.02
C LYS A 126 16.54 -12.99 -11.57
N GLY A 127 16.95 -11.87 -10.97
CA GLY A 127 16.02 -10.85 -10.47
C GLY A 127 15.12 -10.24 -11.55
N LYS A 128 15.58 -10.17 -12.81
CA LYS A 128 14.78 -9.68 -13.95
C LYS A 128 13.55 -10.55 -14.21
N ILE A 129 13.65 -11.86 -13.99
CA ILE A 129 12.55 -12.81 -14.19
C ILE A 129 11.46 -12.58 -13.14
N VAL A 130 11.87 -12.42 -11.87
CA VAL A 130 10.97 -12.11 -10.76
C VAL A 130 10.30 -10.75 -10.97
N LEU A 131 11.07 -9.73 -11.38
CA LEU A 131 10.54 -8.40 -11.67
C LEU A 131 9.51 -8.43 -12.80
N LYS A 132 9.72 -9.26 -13.82
CA LYS A 132 8.75 -9.44 -14.91
C LYS A 132 7.47 -10.09 -14.39
N ALA A 133 7.58 -11.15 -13.59
CA ALA A 133 6.42 -11.85 -13.02
C ALA A 133 5.59 -10.98 -12.06
N MET A 134 6.19 -9.95 -11.44
CA MET A 134 5.47 -8.98 -10.59
C MET A 134 4.76 -7.88 -11.39
N LYS A 135 5.11 -7.68 -12.67
CA LYS A 135 4.53 -6.67 -13.56
C LYS A 135 3.40 -7.20 -14.44
N GLU A 136 3.28 -8.53 -14.54
CA GLU A 136 2.22 -9.26 -15.24
C GLU A 136 1.00 -9.41 -14.34
#